data_AF-A0A126P899-F1
#
_entry.id   AF-A0A126P899-F1
#
_cell.length_a   1.000
_cell.length_b   1.000
_cell.length_c   1.000
_cell.angle_alpha   90.00
_cell.angle_beta   90.00
_cell.angle_gamma   90.00
#
_symmetry.space_group_name_H-M   'P 1'
#
loop_
_entity.id
_entity.type
_entity.pdbx_description
1 polymer ?
#
loop_
_entity_poly.entity_id
_entity_poly.type
_entity_poly.pdbx_seq_one_letter_code
_entity_poly.pdbx_strand_id
1 'polypeptide(L)'
;MRDLFALLADLGYLGLVTDYDLLPQSLPQRKPRRRKKRPDAALTAAQRTENAAHARRRVKVEHAISGAKRLGCVAQTGRNKSASFNDRLLALACGIWNWHLKKQREFI
;
A
#
# COMPACT_ATOMS: atom_id res chain seq x y z
N MET A 1 -1.99 -21.83 -5.31
CA MET A 1 -1.51 -20.98 -4.18
C MET A 1 -1.81 -19.49 -4.39
N ARG A 2 -2.06 -19.01 -5.61
CA ARG A 2 -2.36 -17.59 -5.89
C ARG A 2 -3.84 -17.19 -5.70
N ASP A 3 -4.72 -18.14 -5.42
CA ASP A 3 -6.17 -17.89 -5.29
C ASP A 3 -6.61 -17.42 -3.90
N LEU A 4 -5.68 -17.32 -2.94
CA LEU A 4 -6.02 -17.03 -1.54
C LEU A 4 -6.16 -15.52 -1.24
N PHE A 5 -5.50 -14.67 -2.03
CA PHE A 5 -5.52 -13.22 -1.82
C PHE A 5 -5.25 -12.45 -3.12
N ALA A 6 -5.93 -11.31 -3.27
CA ALA A 6 -5.66 -10.38 -4.36
C ALA A 6 -4.45 -9.51 -4.03
N LEU A 7 -3.44 -9.50 -4.91
CA LEU A 7 -2.30 -8.60 -4.80
C LEU A 7 -2.58 -7.30 -5.57
N LEU A 8 -2.41 -6.16 -4.92
CA LEU A 8 -2.46 -4.83 -5.52
C LEU A 8 -1.11 -4.14 -5.30
N ALA A 9 -0.60 -3.44 -6.30
CA ALA A 9 0.69 -2.75 -6.27
C ALA A 9 0.62 -1.37 -6.94
N ASP A 10 1.59 -0.51 -6.62
CA ASP A 10 1.73 0.81 -7.24
C ASP A 10 2.49 0.73 -8.57
N LEU A 11 2.41 1.80 -9.38
CA LEU A 11 3.12 1.93 -10.67
C LEU A 11 4.65 1.85 -10.58
N GLY A 12 5.23 1.88 -9.38
CA GLY A 12 6.66 1.64 -9.17
C GLY A 12 7.06 0.17 -9.37
N TYR A 13 6.08 -0.75 -9.35
CA TYR A 13 6.30 -2.19 -9.40
C TYR A 13 5.78 -2.82 -10.70
N LEU A 14 6.02 -2.19 -11.85
CA LEU A 14 5.56 -2.70 -13.14
C LEU A 14 6.06 -4.13 -13.44
N GLY A 15 7.27 -4.46 -12.96
CA GLY A 15 7.89 -5.78 -13.07
C GLY A 15 7.04 -6.92 -12.52
N LEU A 16 6.15 -6.64 -11.56
CA LEU A 16 5.23 -7.64 -11.02
C LEU A 16 4.29 -8.22 -12.09
N VAL A 17 3.81 -7.39 -13.00
CA VAL A 17 2.94 -7.83 -14.10
C VAL A 17 3.75 -8.46 -15.23
N THR A 18 4.93 -7.92 -15.53
CA THR A 18 5.74 -8.40 -16.68
C THR A 18 6.53 -9.67 -16.37
N ASP A 19 7.00 -9.83 -15.14
CA ASP A 19 8.00 -10.84 -14.80
C ASP A 19 7.43 -11.95 -13.88
N TYR A 20 6.25 -11.75 -13.28
CA TYR A 20 5.66 -12.65 -12.27
C TYR A 20 4.20 -13.07 -12.54
N ASP A 21 3.71 -12.92 -13.77
CA ASP A 21 2.36 -13.32 -14.21
C ASP A 21 1.20 -12.73 -13.39
N LEU A 22 1.38 -11.53 -12.83
CA LEU A 22 0.29 -10.85 -12.16
C LEU A 22 -0.66 -10.21 -13.17
N LEU A 23 -1.93 -10.19 -12.79
CA LEU A 23 -2.97 -9.57 -13.60
C LEU A 23 -2.69 -8.07 -13.74
N PRO A 24 -2.80 -7.47 -14.95
CA PRO A 24 -2.62 -6.03 -15.14
C PRO A 24 -3.49 -5.16 -14.21
N GLN A 25 -4.65 -5.66 -13.80
CA GLN A 25 -5.58 -5.02 -12.86
C GLN A 25 -5.04 -4.89 -11.43
N SER A 26 -3.97 -5.63 -11.09
CA SER A 26 -3.21 -5.46 -9.85
C SER A 26 -2.53 -4.10 -9.76
N LEU A 27 -2.32 -3.41 -10.88
CA LEU A 27 -1.76 -2.06 -10.95
C LEU A 27 -2.85 -1.02 -11.25
N PRO A 28 -2.70 0.23 -10.80
CA PRO A 28 -3.57 1.32 -11.24
C PRO A 28 -3.29 1.68 -12.70
N GLN A 29 -4.28 2.25 -13.37
CA GLN A 29 -4.21 2.69 -14.76
C GLN A 29 -3.25 3.87 -14.91
N ARG A 30 -2.20 3.70 -15.72
CA ARG A 30 -1.23 4.76 -15.99
C ARG A 30 -1.83 5.80 -16.94
N LYS A 31 -1.61 7.09 -16.63
CA LYS A 31 -1.97 8.17 -17.55
C LYS A 31 -1.24 7.96 -18.90
N PRO A 32 -1.95 8.06 -20.04
CA PRO A 32 -1.31 7.93 -21.34
C PRO A 32 -0.23 9.01 -21.52
N ARG A 33 0.87 8.66 -22.19
CA ARG A 33 1.94 9.62 -22.46
C ARG A 33 1.45 10.68 -23.46
N ARG A 34 1.66 11.95 -23.14
CA ARG A 34 1.39 13.07 -24.05
C ARG A 34 2.29 12.95 -25.29
N ARG A 35 1.72 13.09 -26.48
CA ARG A 35 2.44 13.07 -27.77
C ARG A 35 1.96 14.24 -28.63
N LYS A 36 2.76 14.72 -29.59
CA LYS A 36 2.34 15.81 -30.51
C LYS A 36 0.99 15.53 -31.17
N LYS A 37 0.73 14.29 -31.58
CA LYS A 37 -0.55 13.84 -32.19
C LYS A 37 -1.70 13.63 -31.19
N ARG A 38 -1.43 13.65 -29.89
CA ARG A 38 -2.43 13.45 -28.82
C ARG A 38 -2.09 14.36 -27.64
N PRO A 39 -2.31 15.68 -27.79
CA PRO A 39 -1.96 16.67 -26.77
C PRO A 39 -2.80 16.49 -25.49
N ASP A 40 -4.03 15.99 -25.60
CA ASP A 40 -4.98 15.80 -24.50
C ASP A 40 -4.98 14.37 -23.95
N ALA A 41 -3.77 13.85 -23.71
CA ALA A 41 -3.60 12.54 -23.11
C ALA A 41 -4.09 12.55 -21.65
N ALA A 42 -5.33 12.09 -21.44
CA ALA A 42 -5.96 11.98 -20.13
C ALA A 42 -6.47 10.55 -19.85
N LEU A 43 -6.65 10.25 -18.57
CA LEU A 43 -7.37 9.04 -18.13
C LEU A 43 -8.85 9.19 -18.44
N THR A 44 -9.47 8.12 -18.91
CA THR A 44 -10.93 8.06 -19.08
C THR A 44 -11.63 8.09 -17.72
N ALA A 45 -12.93 8.39 -17.71
CA ALA A 45 -13.72 8.40 -16.48
C ALA A 45 -13.67 7.04 -15.76
N ALA A 46 -13.78 5.94 -16.50
CA ALA A 46 -13.68 4.58 -15.96
C ALA A 46 -12.30 4.33 -15.30
N GLN A 47 -11.20 4.67 -15.98
CA GLN A 47 -9.85 4.51 -15.43
C GLN A 47 -9.63 5.35 -14.17
N ARG A 48 -10.22 6.55 -14.10
CA ARG A 48 -10.16 7.39 -12.89
C ARG A 48 -10.92 6.74 -11.74
N THR A 49 -12.08 6.16 -12.00
CA THR A 49 -12.87 5.44 -10.98
C THR A 49 -12.14 4.22 -10.45
N GLU A 50 -11.50 3.44 -11.32
CA GLU A 50 -10.63 2.30 -10.95
C GLU A 50 -9.47 2.77 -10.06
N ASN A 51 -8.75 3.81 -10.49
CA ASN A 51 -7.64 4.39 -9.72
C ASN A 51 -8.09 4.93 -8.36
N ALA A 52 -9.28 5.54 -8.29
CA ALA A 52 -9.85 6.02 -7.03
C ALA A 52 -10.16 4.84 -6.08
N ALA A 53 -10.64 3.71 -6.60
CA ALA A 53 -10.85 2.51 -5.81
C ALA A 53 -9.54 1.90 -5.29
N HIS A 54 -8.50 1.88 -6.12
CA HIS A 54 -7.13 1.51 -5.71
C HIS A 54 -6.60 2.43 -4.61
N ALA A 55 -6.68 3.75 -4.80
CA ALA A 55 -6.21 4.74 -3.85
C ALA A 55 -6.92 4.64 -2.49
N ARG A 56 -8.25 4.43 -2.47
CA ARG A 56 -9.01 4.24 -1.21
C ARG A 56 -8.50 3.05 -0.38
N ARG A 57 -8.04 1.98 -1.03
CA ARG A 57 -7.46 0.81 -0.33
C ARG A 57 -6.07 1.16 0.20
N ARG A 58 -5.22 1.77 -0.63
CA ARG A 58 -3.86 2.18 -0.25
C ARG A 58 -3.85 3.13 0.95
N VAL A 59 -4.74 4.12 0.99
CA VAL A 59 -4.83 5.09 2.10
C VAL A 59 -5.07 4.39 3.45
N LYS A 60 -5.90 3.34 3.49
CA LYS A 60 -6.14 2.57 4.72
C LYS A 60 -4.88 1.82 5.19
N VAL A 61 -4.18 1.19 4.24
CA VAL A 61 -2.92 0.48 4.51
C VAL A 61 -1.84 1.44 4.99
N GLU A 62 -1.68 2.58 4.34
CA GLU A 62 -0.71 3.62 4.73
C GLU A 62 -1.02 4.18 6.12
N HIS A 63 -2.29 4.37 6.47
CA HIS A 63 -2.67 4.78 7.82
C HIS A 63 -2.32 3.73 8.88
N ALA A 64 -2.51 2.44 8.58
CA ALA A 64 -2.13 1.37 9.49
C ALA A 64 -0.61 1.31 9.70
N ILE A 65 0.17 1.38 8.60
CA ILE A 65 1.64 1.40 8.66
C ILE A 65 2.15 2.64 9.40
N SER A 66 1.59 3.81 9.10
CA SER A 66 1.95 5.06 9.76
C SER A 66 1.58 5.04 11.24
N GLY A 67 0.50 4.34 11.59
CA GLY A 67 0.10 4.07 12.97
C GLY A 67 1.18 3.34 13.76
N ALA A 68 1.69 2.23 13.23
CA ALA A 68 2.79 1.49 13.85
C ALA A 68 4.07 2.36 13.94
N LYS A 69 4.34 3.17 12.91
CA LYS A 69 5.48 4.11 12.88
C LYS A 69 5.35 5.31 13.83
N ARG A 70 4.24 5.49 14.56
CA ARG A 70 4.22 6.47 15.66
C ARG A 70 5.17 6.10 16.79
N LEU A 71 5.50 4.82 16.91
CA LEU A 71 6.47 4.33 17.87
C LEU A 71 7.88 4.50 17.30
N GLY A 72 8.72 5.25 18.01
CA GLY A 72 10.09 5.57 17.56
C GLY A 72 10.95 4.35 17.24
N CYS A 73 10.71 3.23 17.94
CA CYS A 73 11.40 1.95 17.70
C CYS A 73 11.16 1.36 16.30
N VAL A 74 10.05 1.72 15.62
CA VAL A 74 9.74 1.33 14.24
C VAL A 74 10.04 2.47 13.26
N ALA A 75 9.89 3.72 13.68
CA ALA A 75 10.10 4.89 12.83
C ALA A 75 11.57 5.14 12.50
N GLN A 76 12.45 4.89 13.47
CA GLN A 76 13.87 5.18 13.37
C GLN A 76 14.64 4.00 12.77
N THR A 77 15.81 4.28 12.21
CA THR A 77 16.70 3.25 11.67
C THR A 77 17.17 2.30 12.76
N GLY A 78 16.61 1.10 12.79
CA GLY A 78 17.08 0.00 13.62
C GLY A 78 18.39 -0.57 13.10
N ARG A 79 19.37 -0.76 13.98
CA ARG A 79 20.66 -1.42 13.66
C ARG A 79 20.71 -2.89 14.10
N ASN A 80 19.58 -3.44 14.53
CA ASN A 80 19.49 -4.83 14.96
C ASN A 80 19.57 -5.77 13.73
N LYS A 81 20.46 -6.74 13.79
CA LYS A 81 20.72 -7.70 12.70
C LYS A 81 19.78 -8.91 12.70
N SER A 82 19.03 -9.13 13.79
CA SER A 82 18.11 -10.27 13.91
C SER A 82 16.77 -9.94 13.27
N ALA A 83 16.48 -10.57 12.12
CA ALA A 83 15.18 -10.46 11.45
C ALA A 83 14.04 -10.87 12.39
N SER A 84 14.19 -11.99 13.11
CA SER A 84 13.18 -12.46 14.06
C SER A 84 12.89 -11.49 15.21
N PHE A 85 13.87 -10.67 15.61
CA PHE A 85 13.65 -9.62 16.60
C PHE A 85 12.89 -8.45 15.98
N ASN A 86 13.29 -8.03 14.78
CA ASN A 86 12.65 -6.92 14.06
C ASN A 86 11.18 -7.25 13.73
N ASP A 87 10.88 -8.49 13.34
CA ASP A 87 9.50 -8.94 13.09
C ASP A 87 8.66 -8.90 14.37
N ARG A 88 9.22 -9.37 15.50
CA ARG A 88 8.55 -9.30 16.81
C ARG A 88 8.33 -7.85 17.26
N LEU A 89 9.32 -6.99 17.06
CA LEU A 89 9.23 -5.56 17.36
C LEU A 89 8.09 -4.91 16.57
N LEU A 90 8.01 -5.18 15.27
CA LEU A 90 6.94 -4.67 14.41
C LEU A 90 5.57 -5.22 14.82
N ALA A 91 5.47 -6.52 15.13
CA ALA A 91 4.23 -7.13 15.58
C ALA A 91 3.72 -6.51 16.89
N LEU A 92 4.61 -6.26 17.84
CA LEU A 92 4.28 -5.56 19.09
C LEU A 92 3.83 -4.12 18.83
N ALA A 93 4.53 -3.39 17.96
CA ALA A 93 4.15 -2.02 17.58
C ALA A 93 2.75 -1.96 16.94
N CYS A 94 2.45 -2.88 16.03
CA CYS A 94 1.12 -3.03 15.44
C CYS A 94 0.07 -3.36 16.52
N GLY A 95 0.39 -4.25 17.46
CA GLY A 95 -0.48 -4.61 18.58
C GLY A 95 -0.82 -3.42 19.47
N ILE A 96 0.18 -2.62 19.85
CA ILE A 96 0.00 -1.39 20.65
C ILE A 96 -0.89 -0.39 19.89
N TRP A 97 -0.65 -0.19 18.59
CA TRP A 97 -1.47 0.71 17.77
C TRP A 97 -2.92 0.24 17.67
N ASN A 98 -3.14 -1.06 17.46
CA ASN A 98 -4.49 -1.64 17.42
C ASN A 98 -5.21 -1.49 18.76
N TRP A 99 -4.50 -1.67 19.88
CA TRP A 99 -5.06 -1.45 21.21
C TRP A 99 -5.45 0.02 21.42
N HIS A 100 -4.60 0.96 21.01
CA HIS A 100 -4.91 2.39 21.04
C HIS A 100 -6.17 2.73 20.23
N LEU A 101 -6.28 2.22 19.00
CA LEU A 101 -7.47 2.41 18.16
C LEU A 101 -8.74 1.83 18.80
N LYS A 102 -8.63 0.66 19.44
CA LYS A 102 -9.74 0.05 20.16
C LYS A 102 -10.18 0.94 21.32
N LYS A 103 -9.24 1.46 22.12
CA LYS A 103 -9.56 2.37 23.22
C LYS A 103 -10.20 3.66 22.75
N GLN A 104 -9.69 4.29 21.68
CA GLN A 104 -10.33 5.50 21.14
C GLN A 104 -11.79 5.27 20.71
N ARG A 105 -12.12 4.08 20.20
CA ARG A 105 -13.50 3.74 19.82
C ARG A 105 -14.42 3.44 21.01
N GLU A 106 -13.88 3.10 22.18
CA GLU A 106 -14.67 2.85 23.39
C GLU A 106 -15.06 4.18 24.09
N PHE A 107 -14.36 5.28 23.79
CA PHE A 107 -14.61 6.61 24.36
C PHE A 107 -15.47 7.52 23.47
N ILE A 108 -15.84 7.07 22.26
CA ILE A 108 -16.73 7.75 21.31
C ILE A 108 -18.01 6.95 21.23
#